data_AF-A0AAE3GFP9-F1
#
_entry.id   AF-A0AAE3GFP9-F1
#
_cell.length_a   1.000
_cell.length_b   1.000
_cell.length_c   1.000
_cell.angle_alpha   90.00
_cell.angle_beta   90.00
_cell.angle_gamma   90.00
#
_symmetry.space_group_name_H-M   'P 1'
#
loop_
_entity.id
_entity.type
_entity.pdbx_description
1 polymer ?
#
loop_
_entity_poly.entity_id
_entity_poly.type
_entity_poly.pdbx_seq_one_letter_code
_entity_poly.pdbx_strand_id
1 'polypeptide(L)'
;MRRSIRAVVTAGALAAAMLVSAPARAASWPVPTPSGPVPPQEAPVAGPRNLDGLAVSVRRDGGSPTGVEVVFDRTSRTATGEKPAPASQFVFLFDKSIRFNPTKFPTCDQASLRAGGPAACPAGSQVGSGRAEVYPATSAEVLVFNTRYRSGLRGVLITIPATGAVLANTFEPVTGCYRADYRWGSDELLPSPLPPLDRAATTRFQVSFGASTTDETGTHSFVESSARPGHPLTFGLWSRFVTGQVALPTATAHLG
;
A
#
# COMPACT_ATOMS: atom_id res chain seq x y z
N MET A 1 31.35 -88.98 -3.72
CA MET A 1 30.07 -88.24 -3.65
C MET A 1 30.16 -87.17 -2.57
N ARG A 2 30.17 -85.89 -2.95
CA ARG A 2 29.55 -84.73 -2.26
C ARG A 2 30.09 -83.45 -2.90
N ARG A 3 29.21 -82.76 -3.63
CA ARG A 3 29.42 -81.45 -4.25
C ARG A 3 29.30 -80.37 -3.16
N SER A 4 30.13 -79.33 -3.22
CA SER A 4 29.91 -78.10 -2.46
C SER A 4 30.03 -76.91 -3.41
N ILE A 5 28.87 -76.32 -3.71
CA ILE A 5 28.69 -75.09 -4.48
C ILE A 5 28.87 -73.93 -3.51
N ARG A 6 29.80 -73.00 -3.79
CA ARG A 6 29.90 -71.71 -3.09
C ARG A 6 29.18 -70.65 -3.92
N ALA A 7 28.11 -70.10 -3.36
CA ALA A 7 27.41 -68.93 -3.89
C ALA A 7 28.16 -67.67 -3.46
N VAL A 8 28.44 -66.77 -4.41
CA VAL A 8 28.98 -65.42 -4.17
C VAL A 8 27.80 -64.46 -4.18
N VAL A 9 27.59 -63.74 -3.07
CA VAL A 9 26.56 -62.71 -2.92
C VAL A 9 27.19 -61.36 -3.24
N THR A 10 26.67 -60.68 -4.26
CA THR A 10 27.06 -59.34 -4.69
C THR A 10 26.22 -58.30 -3.94
N ALA A 11 26.86 -57.48 -3.10
CA ALA A 11 26.21 -56.36 -2.41
C ALA A 11 26.19 -55.12 -3.31
N GLY A 12 25.01 -54.69 -3.76
CA GLY A 12 24.80 -53.45 -4.48
C GLY A 12 24.55 -52.29 -3.51
N ALA A 13 25.43 -51.28 -3.51
CA ALA A 13 25.25 -50.05 -2.76
C ALA A 13 24.39 -49.05 -3.56
N LEU A 14 23.17 -48.77 -3.09
CA LEU A 14 22.32 -47.70 -3.58
C LEU A 14 22.76 -46.37 -2.96
N ALA A 15 23.42 -45.53 -3.76
CA ALA A 15 23.71 -44.14 -3.38
C ALA A 15 22.45 -43.28 -3.57
N ALA A 16 21.79 -42.92 -2.47
CA ALA A 16 20.70 -41.96 -2.47
C ALA A 16 21.26 -40.54 -2.66
N ALA A 17 21.09 -39.97 -3.86
CA ALA A 17 21.38 -38.57 -4.13
C ALA A 17 20.33 -37.69 -3.44
N MET A 18 20.69 -37.08 -2.31
CA MET A 18 19.88 -36.03 -1.68
C MET A 18 19.94 -34.78 -2.57
N LEU A 19 18.87 -34.53 -3.32
CA LEU A 19 18.62 -33.23 -3.95
C LEU A 19 18.36 -32.21 -2.84
N VAL A 20 19.40 -31.46 -2.47
CA VAL A 20 19.27 -30.30 -1.60
C VAL A 20 18.61 -29.19 -2.40
N SER A 21 17.29 -29.04 -2.23
CA SER A 21 16.54 -27.90 -2.75
C SER A 21 17.09 -26.61 -2.14
N ALA A 22 17.81 -25.81 -2.93
CA ALA A 22 18.24 -24.50 -2.49
C ALA A 22 17.01 -23.65 -2.13
N PRO A 23 17.00 -22.93 -0.99
CA PRO A 23 15.87 -22.09 -0.63
C PRO A 23 15.66 -21.02 -1.71
N ALA A 24 14.44 -20.96 -2.25
CA ALA A 24 14.06 -19.91 -3.18
C ALA A 24 14.29 -18.55 -2.51
N ARG A 25 15.21 -17.76 -3.08
CA ARG A 25 15.51 -16.41 -2.61
C ARG A 25 14.23 -15.60 -2.78
N ALA A 26 13.59 -15.21 -1.67
CA ALA A 26 12.40 -14.38 -1.72
C ALA A 26 12.70 -13.12 -2.54
N ALA A 27 11.85 -12.80 -3.52
CA ALA A 27 12.00 -11.59 -4.31
C ALA A 27 12.05 -10.39 -3.36
N SER A 28 13.21 -9.73 -3.28
CA SER A 28 13.38 -8.53 -2.48
C SER A 28 12.87 -7.35 -3.28
N TRP A 29 11.63 -6.95 -3.04
CA TRP A 29 11.07 -5.71 -3.57
C TRP A 29 11.61 -4.53 -2.73
N PRO A 30 12.48 -3.67 -3.28
CA PRO A 30 12.99 -2.52 -2.54
C PRO A 30 11.85 -1.54 -2.21
N VAL A 31 12.06 -0.63 -1.25
CA VAL A 31 11.08 0.41 -0.95
C VAL A 31 10.95 1.34 -2.17
N PRO A 32 9.75 1.59 -2.72
CA PRO A 32 9.59 2.41 -3.92
C PRO A 32 9.98 3.89 -3.72
N THR A 33 9.75 4.41 -2.52
CA THR A 33 9.86 5.83 -2.10
C THR A 33 10.89 6.00 -0.96
N PRO A 34 12.19 5.76 -1.23
CA PRO A 34 13.20 5.72 -0.18
C PRO A 34 13.59 7.11 0.39
N SER A 35 13.06 8.21 -0.15
CA SER A 35 13.41 9.57 0.29
C SER A 35 12.49 10.09 1.40
N GLY A 36 11.44 9.32 1.70
CA GLY A 36 10.41 9.66 2.67
C GLY A 36 10.85 9.50 4.11
N PRO A 37 9.89 9.67 5.03
CA PRO A 37 10.10 9.35 6.44
C PRO A 37 10.60 7.92 6.58
N VAL A 38 11.68 7.74 7.34
CA VAL A 38 12.24 6.41 7.58
C VAL A 38 11.23 5.60 8.41
N PRO A 39 10.77 4.43 7.94
CA PRO A 39 9.89 3.58 8.72
C PRO A 39 10.59 3.13 10.00
N PRO A 40 9.87 2.94 11.13
CA PRO A 40 10.44 2.33 12.33
C PRO A 40 11.15 1.02 11.98
N GLN A 41 12.41 0.89 12.39
CA GLN A 41 13.16 -0.34 12.21
C GLN A 41 12.78 -1.32 13.32
N GLU A 42 12.04 -2.34 12.96
CA GLU A 42 11.63 -3.42 13.86
C GLU A 42 12.06 -4.75 13.26
N ALA A 43 12.52 -5.67 14.12
CA ALA A 43 12.84 -7.02 13.68
C ALA A 43 11.55 -7.73 13.25
N PRO A 44 11.57 -8.45 12.11
CA PRO A 44 10.44 -9.29 11.71
C PRO A 44 10.05 -10.27 12.82
N VAL A 45 8.75 -10.36 13.10
CA VAL A 45 8.20 -11.36 14.04
C VAL A 45 7.56 -12.52 13.29
N ALA A 46 7.57 -13.72 13.88
CA ALA A 46 6.81 -14.84 13.31
C ALA A 46 5.31 -14.51 13.28
N GLY A 47 4.61 -14.87 12.22
CA GLY A 47 3.19 -14.59 12.06
C GLY A 47 2.64 -15.16 10.75
N PRO A 48 1.35 -14.96 10.48
CA PRO A 48 0.72 -15.50 9.29
C PRO A 48 1.22 -14.81 8.03
N ARG A 49 1.11 -15.51 6.90
CA ARG A 49 1.37 -14.95 5.58
C ARG A 49 0.11 -14.28 5.04
N ASN A 50 0.24 -13.01 4.66
CA ASN A 50 -0.84 -12.25 4.04
C ASN A 50 -0.97 -12.61 2.56
N LEU A 51 -2.20 -12.70 2.10
CA LEU A 51 -2.61 -12.84 0.70
C LEU A 51 -3.39 -11.58 0.34
N ASP A 52 -2.68 -10.62 -0.25
CA ASP A 52 -3.25 -9.32 -0.61
C ASP A 52 -3.77 -9.33 -2.04
N GLY A 53 -4.94 -8.71 -2.25
CA GLY A 53 -5.50 -8.38 -3.54
C GLY A 53 -5.66 -6.87 -3.69
N LEU A 54 -5.60 -6.38 -4.92
CA LEU A 54 -5.81 -4.97 -5.23
C LEU A 54 -6.78 -4.83 -6.40
N ALA A 55 -7.79 -3.98 -6.21
CA ALA A 55 -8.57 -3.39 -7.30
C ALA A 55 -8.35 -1.87 -7.28
N VAL A 56 -8.37 -1.26 -8.46
CA VAL A 56 -8.31 0.20 -8.60
C VAL A 56 -9.36 0.64 -9.60
N SER A 57 -10.06 1.74 -9.30
CA SER A 57 -10.93 2.44 -10.25
C SER A 57 -10.47 3.87 -10.44
N VAL A 58 -10.66 4.37 -11.66
CA VAL A 58 -10.34 5.75 -12.03
C VAL A 58 -11.56 6.33 -12.73
N ARG A 59 -12.09 7.43 -12.19
CA ARG A 59 -13.24 8.14 -12.75
C ARG A 59 -12.94 9.62 -12.87
N ARG A 60 -13.64 10.31 -13.76
CA ARG A 60 -13.58 11.78 -13.81
C ARG A 60 -14.08 12.36 -12.49
N ASP A 61 -13.40 13.38 -11.98
CA ASP A 61 -13.83 14.12 -10.77
C ASP A 61 -14.84 15.25 -11.08
N GLY A 62 -15.01 15.59 -12.36
CA GLY A 62 -15.89 16.67 -12.82
C GLY A 62 -15.34 18.08 -12.61
N GLY A 63 -14.15 18.24 -12.03
CA GLY A 63 -13.54 19.54 -11.75
C GLY A 63 -12.85 20.14 -12.97
N SER A 64 -12.07 19.34 -13.69
CA SER A 64 -11.33 19.78 -14.89
C SER A 64 -11.36 18.72 -16.00
N PRO A 65 -11.04 19.06 -17.26
CA PRO A 65 -11.06 18.10 -18.36
C PRO A 65 -10.12 16.88 -18.18
N THR A 66 -9.06 17.04 -17.39
CA THR A 66 -8.07 16.00 -17.03
C THR A 66 -8.21 15.49 -15.60
N GLY A 67 -9.16 16.05 -14.84
CA GLY A 67 -9.39 15.73 -13.43
C GLY A 67 -9.93 14.33 -13.22
N VAL A 68 -9.34 13.63 -12.25
CA VAL A 68 -9.72 12.26 -11.91
C VAL A 68 -9.79 12.04 -10.41
N GLU A 69 -10.57 11.06 -10.00
CA GLU A 69 -10.48 10.42 -8.70
C GLU A 69 -9.96 8.98 -8.90
N VAL A 70 -8.95 8.63 -8.13
CA VAL A 70 -8.38 7.28 -8.10
C VAL A 70 -8.77 6.60 -6.79
N VAL A 71 -9.45 5.46 -6.86
CA VAL A 71 -9.85 4.69 -5.69
C VAL A 71 -9.05 3.39 -5.65
N PHE A 72 -8.26 3.21 -4.59
CA PHE A 72 -7.63 1.94 -4.26
C PHE A 72 -8.56 1.14 -3.37
N ASP A 73 -8.69 -0.16 -3.66
CA ASP A 73 -9.45 -1.10 -2.85
C ASP A 73 -8.58 -2.35 -2.61
N ARG A 74 -7.89 -2.33 -1.47
CA ARG A 74 -7.05 -3.44 -1.02
C ARG A 74 -7.91 -4.42 -0.25
N THR A 75 -7.72 -5.71 -0.51
CA THR A 75 -8.19 -6.79 0.36
C THR A 75 -7.01 -7.59 0.91
N SER A 76 -7.20 -8.20 2.08
CA SER A 76 -6.17 -8.93 2.79
C SER A 76 -6.75 -10.07 3.60
N ARG A 77 -6.17 -11.23 3.43
CA ARG A 77 -6.56 -12.45 4.15
C ARG A 77 -5.36 -13.34 4.41
N THR A 78 -5.57 -14.37 5.19
CA THR A 78 -4.64 -15.48 5.36
C THR A 78 -5.24 -16.72 4.71
N ALA A 79 -4.44 -17.76 4.45
CA ALA A 79 -4.96 -19.01 3.90
C ALA A 79 -5.91 -19.75 4.86
N THR A 80 -5.73 -19.53 6.16
CA THR A 80 -6.44 -20.17 7.29
C THR A 80 -7.63 -19.35 7.79
N GLY A 81 -7.79 -18.11 7.35
CA GLY A 81 -8.84 -17.19 7.83
C GLY A 81 -8.53 -16.51 9.17
N GLU A 82 -7.33 -16.73 9.74
CA GLU A 82 -6.86 -16.02 10.93
C GLU A 82 -6.55 -14.54 10.64
N LYS A 83 -6.37 -13.74 11.71
CA LYS A 83 -6.00 -12.32 11.63
C LYS A 83 -4.79 -12.12 10.71
N PRO A 84 -4.87 -11.31 9.63
CA PRO A 84 -3.70 -10.98 8.82
C PRO A 84 -2.61 -10.30 9.66
N ALA A 85 -1.35 -10.48 9.27
CA ALA A 85 -0.25 -9.75 9.85
C ALA A 85 -0.48 -8.23 9.64
N PRO A 86 -0.36 -7.40 10.69
CA PRO A 86 -0.45 -5.95 10.56
C PRO A 86 0.59 -5.38 9.59
N ALA A 87 0.21 -4.37 8.83
CA ALA A 87 1.14 -3.62 8.00
C ALA A 87 1.94 -2.64 8.85
N SER A 88 3.22 -2.46 8.51
CA SER A 88 4.08 -1.40 9.05
C SER A 88 4.21 -0.23 8.08
N GLN A 89 4.04 -0.49 6.78
CA GLN A 89 4.17 0.50 5.71
C GLN A 89 3.34 0.10 4.49
N PHE A 90 2.69 1.08 3.87
CA PHE A 90 2.09 0.96 2.54
C PHE A 90 2.67 2.01 1.61
N VAL A 91 2.84 1.68 0.33
CA VAL A 91 3.12 2.67 -0.72
C VAL A 91 2.14 2.47 -1.85
N PHE A 92 1.19 3.38 -1.99
CA PHE A 92 0.27 3.42 -3.13
C PHE A 92 1.03 3.91 -4.36
N LEU A 93 1.14 3.09 -5.40
CA LEU A 93 1.88 3.39 -6.62
C LEU A 93 0.91 3.82 -7.72
N PHE A 94 1.15 5.02 -8.25
CA PHE A 94 0.30 5.64 -9.25
C PHE A 94 0.93 5.55 -10.64
N ASP A 95 0.09 5.25 -11.63
CA ASP A 95 0.48 5.23 -13.05
C ASP A 95 1.27 6.48 -13.44
N LYS A 96 2.22 6.33 -14.36
CA LYS A 96 3.06 7.43 -14.84
C LYS A 96 2.31 8.64 -15.40
N SER A 97 1.07 8.46 -15.86
CA SER A 97 0.21 9.51 -16.39
C SER A 97 -0.44 10.37 -15.30
N ILE A 98 -0.46 9.88 -14.05
CA ILE A 98 -1.10 10.54 -12.90
C ILE A 98 -0.19 11.62 -12.33
N ARG A 99 -0.80 12.75 -11.97
CA ARG A 99 -0.15 13.89 -11.31
C ARG A 99 -1.02 14.42 -10.18
N PHE A 100 -0.38 15.02 -9.19
CA PHE A 100 -1.04 15.66 -8.06
C PHE A 100 -0.82 17.17 -8.08
N ASN A 101 -1.84 17.94 -7.69
CA ASN A 101 -1.80 19.40 -7.58
C ASN A 101 -1.99 19.88 -6.12
N PRO A 102 -1.17 19.42 -5.15
CA PRO A 102 -1.43 19.67 -3.72
C PRO A 102 -1.31 21.13 -3.31
N THR A 103 -0.70 21.98 -4.15
CA THR A 103 -0.56 23.42 -3.89
C THR A 103 -1.82 24.22 -4.19
N LYS A 104 -2.79 23.63 -4.89
CA LYS A 104 -4.09 24.26 -5.20
C LYS A 104 -5.11 24.08 -4.09
N PHE A 105 -4.83 23.22 -3.11
CA PHE A 105 -5.75 22.85 -2.05
C PHE A 105 -5.24 23.37 -0.70
N PRO A 106 -6.12 23.81 0.21
CA PRO A 106 -5.76 24.08 1.59
C PRO A 106 -5.10 22.86 2.25
N THR A 107 -4.25 23.08 3.24
CA THR A 107 -3.57 22.01 3.96
C THR A 107 -4.15 21.86 5.36
N CYS A 108 -4.42 20.64 5.80
CA CYS A 108 -4.64 20.33 7.20
C CYS A 108 -3.32 19.93 7.87
N ASP A 109 -3.02 20.50 9.03
CA ASP A 109 -1.89 20.08 9.84
C ASP A 109 -2.29 18.92 10.77
N GLN A 110 -1.31 18.05 11.04
CA GLN A 110 -1.54 16.84 11.83
C GLN A 110 -1.91 17.13 13.28
N ALA A 111 -1.45 18.25 13.85
CA ALA A 111 -1.75 18.58 15.24
C ALA A 111 -3.21 19.04 15.39
N SER A 112 -3.70 19.88 14.49
CA SER A 112 -5.11 20.29 14.41
C SER A 112 -6.03 19.10 14.19
N LEU A 113 -5.69 18.21 13.24
CA LEU A 113 -6.47 16.99 13.00
C LEU A 113 -6.54 16.08 14.25
N ARG A 114 -5.43 15.95 15.00
CA ARG A 114 -5.42 15.15 16.24
C ARG A 114 -6.17 15.82 17.39
N ALA A 115 -6.08 17.14 17.52
CA ALA A 115 -6.65 17.88 18.63
C ALA A 115 -8.17 18.11 18.48
N GLY A 116 -8.62 18.46 17.28
CA GLY A 116 -10.02 18.83 17.01
C GLY A 116 -10.72 17.93 15.99
N GLY A 117 -10.08 16.84 15.57
CA GLY A 117 -10.65 15.92 14.58
C GLY A 117 -10.78 16.53 13.18
N PRO A 118 -11.51 15.85 12.27
CA PRO A 118 -11.72 16.30 10.89
C PRO A 118 -12.26 17.73 10.77
N ALA A 119 -13.13 18.15 11.71
CA ALA A 119 -13.75 19.47 11.71
C ALA A 119 -12.76 20.62 11.99
N ALA A 120 -11.58 20.33 12.54
CA ALA A 120 -10.53 21.33 12.75
C ALA A 120 -9.69 21.59 11.48
N CYS A 121 -9.83 20.76 10.45
CA CYS A 121 -9.14 20.97 9.18
C CYS A 121 -9.81 22.11 8.38
N PRO A 122 -9.03 22.95 7.66
CA PRO A 122 -9.60 23.98 6.80
C PRO A 122 -10.57 23.41 5.76
N ALA A 123 -11.66 24.13 5.47
CA ALA A 123 -12.58 23.76 4.41
C ALA A 123 -11.85 23.58 3.07
N GLY A 124 -12.21 22.54 2.31
CA GLY A 124 -11.54 22.20 1.05
C GLY A 124 -10.19 21.48 1.17
N SER A 125 -9.69 21.23 2.40
CA SER A 125 -8.48 20.42 2.59
C SER A 125 -8.71 18.91 2.48
N GLN A 126 -9.96 18.44 2.57
CA GLN A 126 -10.29 17.03 2.34
C GLN A 126 -10.21 16.74 0.83
N VAL A 127 -9.36 15.78 0.45
CA VAL A 127 -9.01 15.45 -0.95
C VAL A 127 -9.24 13.97 -1.27
N GLY A 128 -10.05 13.31 -0.46
CA GLY A 128 -10.41 11.92 -0.62
C GLY A 128 -11.15 11.38 0.58
N SER A 129 -11.62 10.15 0.46
CA SER A 129 -12.33 9.42 1.52
C SER A 129 -12.27 7.92 1.25
N GLY A 130 -12.90 7.13 2.11
CA GLY A 130 -13.02 5.71 1.89
C GLY A 130 -13.54 4.96 3.10
N ARG A 131 -13.17 3.69 3.21
CA ARG A 131 -13.65 2.80 4.26
C ARG A 131 -12.59 1.76 4.60
N ALA A 132 -12.41 1.53 5.89
CA ALA A 132 -11.58 0.46 6.41
C ALA A 132 -12.46 -0.63 7.01
N GLU A 133 -12.11 -1.88 6.75
CA GLU A 133 -12.58 -3.04 7.49
C GLU A 133 -11.40 -3.59 8.29
N VAL A 134 -11.51 -3.52 9.61
CA VAL A 134 -10.52 -3.93 10.59
C VAL A 134 -10.96 -5.26 11.18
N TYR A 135 -10.03 -6.22 11.23
CA TYR A 135 -10.28 -7.53 11.82
C TYR A 135 -10.71 -7.41 13.30
N PRO A 136 -11.71 -8.17 13.78
CA PRO A 136 -12.44 -9.21 13.04
C PRO A 136 -13.63 -8.72 12.20
N ALA A 137 -14.25 -7.59 12.50
CA ALA A 137 -15.41 -7.10 11.75
C ALA A 137 -15.77 -5.62 12.02
N THR A 138 -14.81 -4.81 12.46
CA THR A 138 -15.07 -3.39 12.71
C THR A 138 -14.93 -2.63 11.40
N SER A 139 -15.89 -1.79 11.06
CA SER A 139 -15.74 -0.92 9.89
C SER A 139 -15.87 0.55 10.26
N ALA A 140 -15.04 1.36 9.62
CA ALA A 140 -14.91 2.77 9.91
C ALA A 140 -14.70 3.55 8.62
N GLU A 141 -15.15 4.80 8.64
CA GLU A 141 -14.87 5.77 7.59
C GLU A 141 -13.39 6.14 7.57
N VAL A 142 -12.87 6.36 6.36
CA VAL A 142 -11.54 6.90 6.10
C VAL A 142 -11.71 8.29 5.51
N LEU A 143 -10.97 9.27 6.01
CA LEU A 143 -10.92 10.62 5.45
C LEU A 143 -9.49 10.96 5.07
N VAL A 144 -9.31 11.66 3.95
CA VAL A 144 -7.99 12.00 3.41
C VAL A 144 -7.86 13.51 3.31
N PHE A 145 -6.87 14.09 3.98
CA PHE A 145 -6.64 15.53 4.01
C PHE A 145 -5.31 15.88 3.36
N ASN A 146 -5.31 16.84 2.44
CA ASN A 146 -4.08 17.40 1.87
C ASN A 146 -3.23 18.01 2.99
N THR A 147 -1.92 17.80 2.92
CA THR A 147 -1.01 18.32 3.95
C THR A 147 0.32 18.79 3.37
N ARG A 148 1.04 19.54 4.19
CA ARG A 148 2.44 19.91 3.98
C ARG A 148 3.21 19.63 5.26
N TYR A 149 4.19 18.75 5.18
CA TYR A 149 5.04 18.42 6.31
C TYR A 149 6.04 19.53 6.61
N ARG A 150 6.58 19.55 7.83
CA ARG A 150 7.63 20.50 8.25
C ARG A 150 8.88 20.42 7.37
N SER A 151 9.18 19.24 6.80
CA SER A 151 10.26 19.05 5.83
C SER A 151 10.01 19.74 4.48
N GLY A 152 8.82 20.29 4.25
CA GLY A 152 8.40 20.87 2.98
C GLY A 152 7.75 19.86 2.03
N LEU A 153 7.87 18.55 2.30
CA LEU A 153 7.22 17.50 1.53
C LEU A 153 5.70 17.66 1.52
N ARG A 154 5.09 17.26 0.39
CA ARG A 154 3.64 17.22 0.20
C ARG A 154 3.15 15.80 0.39
N GLY A 155 1.86 15.66 0.66
CA GLY A 155 1.23 14.37 0.85
C GLY A 155 -0.17 14.53 1.40
N VAL A 156 -0.64 13.49 2.08
CA VAL A 156 -1.94 13.51 2.75
C VAL A 156 -1.85 12.99 4.17
N LEU A 157 -2.83 13.36 4.99
CA LEU A 157 -3.12 12.72 6.26
C LEU A 157 -4.35 11.84 6.04
N ILE A 158 -4.19 10.54 6.25
CA ILE A 158 -5.30 9.60 6.21
C ILE A 158 -5.74 9.35 7.65
N THR A 159 -7.00 9.59 7.96
CA THR A 159 -7.54 9.40 9.31
C THR A 159 -8.69 8.41 9.30
N ILE A 160 -8.79 7.65 10.39
CA ILE A 160 -9.92 6.77 10.69
C ILE A 160 -10.52 7.27 12.01
N PRO A 161 -11.46 8.25 11.96
CA PRO A 161 -11.90 8.98 13.15
C PRO A 161 -12.38 8.07 14.29
N ALA A 162 -13.09 6.98 13.95
CA ALA A 162 -13.59 5.99 14.91
C ALA A 162 -12.49 5.33 15.75
N THR A 163 -11.23 5.34 15.29
CA THR A 163 -10.08 4.77 16.00
C THR A 163 -9.09 5.83 16.49
N GLY A 164 -9.30 7.10 16.15
CA GLY A 164 -8.33 8.18 16.38
C GLY A 164 -7.02 8.06 15.59
N ALA A 165 -6.91 7.08 14.67
CA ALA A 165 -5.72 6.89 13.86
C ALA A 165 -5.53 8.06 12.90
N VAL A 166 -4.31 8.61 12.85
CA VAL A 166 -3.90 9.63 11.88
C VAL A 166 -2.57 9.18 11.27
N LEU A 167 -2.62 8.78 10.01
CA LEU A 167 -1.55 8.18 9.23
C LEU A 167 -0.95 9.23 8.29
N ALA A 168 0.35 9.45 8.43
CA ALA A 168 1.09 10.37 7.58
C ALA A 168 1.49 9.67 6.28
N ASN A 169 1.08 10.25 5.16
CA ASN A 169 1.46 9.82 3.81
C ASN A 169 2.30 10.90 3.12
N THR A 170 3.48 10.57 2.56
CA THR A 170 4.28 11.47 1.72
C THR A 170 4.18 11.12 0.24
N PHE A 171 4.04 12.13 -0.62
CA PHE A 171 4.11 11.95 -2.07
C PHE A 171 5.54 12.11 -2.57
N GLU A 172 6.03 11.09 -3.25
CA GLU A 172 7.41 11.03 -3.72
C GLU A 172 7.52 10.41 -5.12
N PRO A 173 8.49 10.83 -5.94
CA PRO A 173 8.82 10.11 -7.16
C PRO A 173 9.28 8.69 -6.80
N VAL A 174 8.75 7.69 -7.51
CA VAL A 174 9.22 6.31 -7.33
C VAL A 174 10.65 6.15 -7.87
N THR A 175 11.38 5.16 -7.36
CA THR A 175 12.77 4.89 -7.72
C THR A 175 13.00 3.48 -8.27
N GLY A 176 14.21 3.21 -8.76
CA GLY A 176 14.60 1.86 -9.19
C GLY A 176 13.73 1.28 -10.30
N CYS A 177 13.35 0.01 -10.14
CA CYS A 177 12.54 -0.75 -11.10
C CYS A 177 11.11 -0.21 -11.26
N TYR A 178 10.57 0.49 -10.26
CA TYR A 178 9.20 1.01 -10.27
C TYR A 178 8.96 2.11 -11.29
N ARG A 179 10.02 2.81 -11.72
CA ARG A 179 9.93 3.93 -12.69
C ARG A 179 9.46 3.51 -14.08
N ALA A 180 9.47 2.22 -14.40
CA ALA A 180 8.97 1.72 -15.67
C ALA A 180 7.45 1.97 -15.82
N ASP A 181 6.71 1.78 -14.72
CA ASP A 181 5.25 1.77 -14.72
C ASP A 181 4.66 2.94 -13.93
N TYR A 182 5.35 3.38 -12.87
CA TYR A 182 4.84 4.35 -11.92
C TYR A 182 5.64 5.64 -11.93
N ARG A 183 4.99 6.75 -11.59
CA ARG A 183 5.66 8.05 -11.41
C ARG A 183 5.72 8.47 -9.95
N TRP A 184 4.63 8.28 -9.21
CA TRP A 184 4.51 8.74 -7.82
C TRP A 184 4.15 7.58 -6.90
N GLY A 185 4.67 7.62 -5.69
CA GLY A 185 4.24 6.80 -4.56
C GLY A 185 3.63 7.69 -3.47
N SER A 186 2.57 7.22 -2.81
CA SER A 186 2.09 7.75 -1.53
C SER A 186 2.55 6.81 -0.42
N ASP A 187 3.59 7.21 0.30
CA ASP A 187 4.24 6.40 1.34
C ASP A 187 3.56 6.62 2.70
N GLU A 188 2.75 5.66 3.11
CA GLU A 188 2.07 5.61 4.41
C GLU A 188 2.88 4.84 5.43
N LEU A 189 3.26 5.51 6.51
CA LEU A 189 3.77 4.84 7.71
C LEU A 189 2.64 4.53 8.69
N LEU A 190 2.68 3.32 9.25
CA LEU A 190 1.71 2.86 10.26
C LEU A 190 2.39 2.67 11.62
N PRO A 191 2.84 3.76 12.28
CA PRO A 191 3.49 3.64 13.59
C PRO A 191 2.49 3.19 14.64
N SER A 192 2.93 2.32 15.56
CA SER A 192 2.12 1.90 16.69
C SER A 192 3.01 1.59 17.89
N PRO A 193 2.63 2.00 19.11
CA PRO A 193 3.32 1.62 20.34
C PRO A 193 3.03 0.17 20.75
N LEU A 194 2.07 -0.50 20.10
CA LEU A 194 1.70 -1.87 20.43
C LEU A 194 2.74 -2.87 19.88
N PRO A 195 2.92 -4.02 20.55
CA PRO A 195 3.69 -5.13 20.02
C PRO A 195 3.22 -5.51 18.60
N PRO A 196 4.10 -5.97 17.70
CA PRO A 196 3.78 -5.97 16.28
C PRO A 196 2.54 -6.81 15.88
N LEU A 197 2.29 -7.95 16.52
CA LEU A 197 1.11 -8.78 16.25
C LEU A 197 -0.18 -8.29 16.95
N ASP A 198 -0.05 -7.43 17.95
CA ASP A 198 -1.18 -6.87 18.69
C ASP A 198 -1.80 -5.67 17.96
N ARG A 199 -1.08 -5.11 16.96
CA ARG A 199 -1.55 -4.00 16.13
C ARG A 199 -2.81 -4.36 15.35
N ALA A 200 -3.59 -3.35 14.99
CA ALA A 200 -4.75 -3.52 14.13
C ALA A 200 -4.33 -4.04 12.74
N ALA A 201 -5.14 -4.92 12.16
CA ALA A 201 -4.97 -5.42 10.80
C ALA A 201 -6.24 -5.13 10.01
N THR A 202 -6.09 -4.58 8.80
CA THR A 202 -7.22 -4.36 7.89
C THR A 202 -7.41 -5.58 6.99
N THR A 203 -8.63 -6.07 6.91
CA THR A 203 -9.07 -7.09 5.93
C THR A 203 -9.47 -6.46 4.60
N ARG A 204 -9.93 -5.20 4.65
CA ARG A 204 -10.16 -4.36 3.47
C ARG A 204 -9.79 -2.92 3.78
N PHE A 205 -9.18 -2.24 2.83
CA PHE A 205 -8.88 -0.82 2.93
C PHE A 205 -9.15 -0.15 1.60
N GLN A 206 -10.22 0.63 1.56
CA GLN A 206 -10.59 1.45 0.43
C GLN A 206 -10.23 2.90 0.74
N VAL A 207 -9.52 3.54 -0.18
CA VAL A 207 -9.16 4.96 -0.08
C VAL A 207 -9.15 5.60 -1.46
N SER A 208 -9.73 6.79 -1.55
CA SER A 208 -9.71 7.61 -2.76
C SER A 208 -8.77 8.80 -2.65
N PHE A 209 -8.27 9.21 -3.81
CA PHE A 209 -7.51 10.43 -4.01
C PHE A 209 -8.17 11.19 -5.15
N GLY A 210 -8.81 12.31 -4.83
CA GLY A 210 -9.57 13.10 -5.78
C GLY A 210 -10.43 14.14 -5.05
N ALA A 211 -10.38 15.36 -5.55
CA ALA A 211 -11.26 16.46 -5.17
C ALA A 211 -11.08 17.57 -6.21
N SER A 212 -12.04 18.48 -6.26
CA SER A 212 -11.93 19.71 -7.05
C SER A 212 -12.11 20.93 -6.16
N THR A 213 -11.49 22.03 -6.54
CA THR A 213 -11.63 23.33 -5.88
C THR A 213 -11.64 24.43 -6.93
N THR A 214 -12.30 25.55 -6.64
CA THR A 214 -12.36 26.69 -7.56
C THR A 214 -11.79 27.92 -6.87
N ASP A 215 -10.86 28.58 -7.55
CA ASP A 215 -10.32 29.88 -7.17
C ASP A 215 -10.51 30.89 -8.33
N GLU A 216 -9.96 32.10 -8.18
CA GLU A 216 -10.03 33.16 -9.20
C GLU A 216 -9.42 32.76 -10.56
N THR A 217 -8.55 31.75 -10.58
CA THR A 217 -7.88 31.24 -11.79
C THR A 217 -8.61 30.05 -12.43
N GLY A 218 -9.70 29.58 -11.82
CA GLY A 218 -10.55 28.52 -12.35
C GLY A 218 -10.69 27.32 -11.42
N THR A 219 -11.23 26.23 -11.96
CA THR A 219 -11.39 24.96 -11.23
C THR A 219 -10.15 24.08 -11.40
N HIS A 220 -9.63 23.58 -10.28
CA HIS A 220 -8.45 22.73 -10.20
C HIS A 220 -8.83 21.37 -9.61
N SER A 221 -8.28 20.32 -10.20
CA SER A 221 -8.41 18.95 -9.70
C SER A 221 -7.20 18.57 -8.86
N PHE A 222 -7.41 17.85 -7.75
CA PHE A 222 -6.33 17.40 -6.88
C PHE A 222 -5.45 16.36 -7.59
N VAL A 223 -6.10 15.47 -8.35
CA VAL A 223 -5.45 14.46 -9.18
C VAL A 223 -5.83 14.70 -10.63
N GLU A 224 -4.84 14.65 -11.52
CA GLU A 224 -5.04 14.74 -12.96
C GLU A 224 -4.42 13.52 -13.66
N SER A 225 -5.02 13.12 -14.78
CA SER A 225 -4.46 12.12 -15.67
C SER A 225 -4.19 12.71 -17.05
N SER A 226 -3.00 12.43 -17.57
CA SER A 226 -2.62 12.73 -18.96
C SER A 226 -2.90 11.57 -19.92
N ALA A 227 -3.45 10.45 -19.43
CA ALA A 227 -3.78 9.31 -20.28
C ALA A 227 -4.99 9.61 -21.15
N ARG A 228 -4.97 9.05 -22.37
CA ARG A 228 -6.13 9.11 -23.27
C ARG A 228 -7.25 8.23 -22.71
N PRO A 229 -8.53 8.61 -22.91
CA PRO A 229 -9.66 7.74 -22.58
C PRO A 229 -9.47 6.33 -23.18
N GLY A 230 -9.78 5.30 -22.40
CA GLY A 230 -9.61 3.89 -22.77
C GLY A 230 -8.18 3.33 -22.66
N HIS A 231 -7.14 4.17 -22.52
CA HIS A 231 -5.78 3.65 -22.29
C HIS A 231 -5.70 2.96 -20.92
N PRO A 232 -5.11 1.75 -20.82
CA PRO A 232 -4.93 1.10 -19.53
C PRO A 232 -3.96 1.90 -18.67
N LEU A 233 -4.29 2.02 -17.38
CA LEU A 233 -3.50 2.64 -16.33
C LEU A 233 -3.04 1.56 -15.36
N THR A 234 -1.76 1.57 -15.00
CA THR A 234 -1.16 0.58 -14.10
C THR A 234 -0.99 1.15 -12.69
N PHE A 235 -1.51 0.45 -11.70
CA PHE A 235 -1.42 0.80 -10.29
C PHE A 235 -0.83 -0.35 -9.49
N GLY A 236 -0.25 -0.03 -8.34
CA GLY A 236 0.32 -1.01 -7.43
C GLY A 236 0.13 -0.60 -5.98
N LEU A 237 0.21 -1.56 -5.08
CA LEU A 237 0.30 -1.31 -3.65
C LEU A 237 1.47 -2.12 -3.11
N TRP A 238 2.56 -1.43 -2.78
CA TRP A 238 3.66 -2.08 -2.09
C TRP A 238 3.36 -2.08 -0.58
N SER A 239 3.41 -3.23 0.06
CA SER A 239 3.07 -3.39 1.48
C SER A 239 4.20 -4.09 2.21
N ARG A 240 4.64 -3.55 3.34
CA ARG A 240 5.49 -4.26 4.30
C ARG A 240 4.68 -4.59 5.54
N PHE A 241 4.77 -5.84 5.96
CA PHE A 241 4.14 -6.35 7.17
C PHE A 241 5.15 -6.51 8.30
N VAL A 242 4.63 -6.53 9.53
CA VAL A 242 5.44 -6.77 10.74
C VAL A 242 6.18 -8.12 10.74
N THR A 243 5.74 -9.06 9.90
CA THR A 243 6.40 -10.36 9.69
C THR A 243 7.60 -10.28 8.74
N GLY A 244 7.94 -9.08 8.24
CA GLY A 244 8.96 -8.87 7.21
C GLY A 244 8.50 -9.27 5.80
N GLN A 245 7.30 -9.83 5.66
CA GLN A 245 6.71 -10.08 4.34
C GLN A 245 6.56 -8.75 3.60
N VAL A 246 6.93 -8.77 2.32
CA VAL A 246 6.58 -7.72 1.36
C VAL A 246 5.60 -8.28 0.33
N ALA A 247 4.51 -7.55 0.07
CA ALA A 247 3.56 -7.85 -0.99
C ALA A 247 3.50 -6.69 -1.98
N LEU A 248 3.23 -7.00 -3.25
CA LEU A 248 3.05 -6.02 -4.33
C LEU A 248 1.93 -6.48 -5.27
N PRO A 249 0.66 -6.51 -4.83
CA PRO A 249 -0.45 -6.65 -5.76
C PRO A 249 -0.49 -5.45 -6.72
N THR A 250 -0.81 -5.72 -7.97
CA THR A 250 -0.96 -4.71 -9.04
C THR A 250 -2.35 -4.79 -9.63
N ALA A 251 -2.86 -3.67 -10.14
CA ALA A 251 -4.15 -3.59 -10.81
C ALA A 251 -4.03 -2.74 -12.08
N THR A 252 -4.83 -3.08 -13.09
CA THR A 252 -5.05 -2.24 -14.26
C THR A 252 -6.43 -1.62 -14.18
N ALA A 253 -6.53 -0.33 -14.45
CA ALA A 253 -7.80 0.38 -14.55
C ALA A 253 -7.90 1.13 -15.88
N HIS A 254 -9.11 1.58 -16.21
CA HIS A 254 -9.34 2.48 -17.34
C HIS A 254 -10.03 3.73 -16.80
N LEU A 255 -9.78 4.88 -17.45
CA LEU A 255 -10.53 6.09 -17.19
C LEU A 255 -11.98 5.88 -17.64
N GLY A 256 -12.89 5.79 -16.67
CA GLY A 256 -14.34 5.72 -16.88
C GLY A 256 -14.98 7.05 -17.28
#